data_AF-A0A536GAL5-F1
#
_entry.id   AF-A0A536GAL5-F1
#
_cell.length_a   1.000
_cell.length_b   1.000
_cell.length_c   1.000
_cell.angle_alpha   90.00
_cell.angle_beta   90.00
_cell.angle_gamma   90.00
#
_symmetry.space_group_name_H-M   'P 1'
#
loop_
_entity.id
_entity.type
_entity.pdbx_description
1 polymer ?
#
loop_
_entity_poly.entity_id
_entity_poly.type
_entity_poly.pdbx_seq_one_letter_code
_entity_poly.pdbx_strand_id
1 'polypeptide(L)'
;MQSRTRRCKDLRARDTLVQRLIVDGYNVVHAWQSLKRLLTTASLEAARDELIRRLSVLGMVSGEEVTVVFDAHHSEAMSNSEEIVDGVRVVFTRKGHSADHSIERLAYRAGESGDVITVATSDRFQRDVVRGMGGAVISSLELERRVIDAEQEMSRRVRRYQ
;
A
#
# COMPACT_ATOMS: atom_id res chain seq x y z
N MET A 1 52.70 9.86 11.37
CA MET A 1 51.94 10.59 10.32
C MET A 1 50.50 10.10 10.38
N GLN A 2 49.58 11.00 10.79
CA GLN A 2 48.12 10.98 10.66
C GLN A 2 47.34 9.81 11.31
N SER A 3 46.72 10.03 12.48
CA SER A 3 45.35 10.58 12.65
C SER A 3 44.27 9.53 12.45
N ARG A 4 43.64 9.06 13.55
CA ARG A 4 42.23 9.32 13.90
C ARG A 4 41.30 9.13 12.70
N THR A 5 40.41 8.13 12.71
CA THR A 5 39.06 8.37 13.25
C THR A 5 38.39 7.04 13.60
N ARG A 6 38.04 6.88 14.88
CA ARG A 6 36.96 5.99 15.31
C ARG A 6 35.67 6.50 14.66
N ARG A 7 35.06 5.75 13.74
CA ARG A 7 33.64 5.95 13.42
C ARG A 7 32.84 4.89 14.14
N CYS A 8 32.51 5.22 15.38
CA CYS A 8 31.32 4.74 16.05
C CYS A 8 30.14 5.10 15.13
N LYS A 9 29.56 4.12 14.42
CA LYS A 9 28.19 4.26 13.92
C LYS A 9 27.28 3.93 15.09
N ASP A 10 27.04 4.96 15.89
CA ASP A 10 25.83 5.05 16.67
C ASP A 10 24.65 4.93 15.70
N LEU A 11 23.83 3.88 15.86
CA LEU A 11 22.48 3.80 15.30
C LEU A 11 21.61 3.06 16.31
N ARG A 12 21.28 3.76 17.39
CA ARG A 12 20.00 3.62 18.06
C ARG A 12 18.89 3.86 17.04
N ALA A 13 18.38 2.80 16.40
CA ALA A 13 17.17 2.84 15.55
C ALA A 13 16.62 1.42 15.27
N ARG A 14 16.50 0.57 16.30
CA ARG A 14 16.02 -0.82 16.14
C ARG A 14 14.65 -1.11 16.81
N ASP A 15 13.90 -0.08 17.20
CA ASP A 15 12.67 -0.25 18.01
C ASP A 15 11.40 0.28 17.34
N THR A 16 11.30 0.26 16.01
CA THR A 16 10.00 0.51 15.37
C THR A 16 9.85 -0.38 14.16
N LEU A 17 9.31 -1.58 14.38
CA LEU A 17 8.81 -2.42 13.31
C LEU A 17 7.76 -1.60 12.55
N VAL A 18 7.99 -1.33 11.28
CA VAL A 18 7.03 -0.59 10.47
C VAL A 18 5.98 -1.58 9.96
N GLN A 19 4.71 -1.23 10.09
CA GLN A 19 3.64 -1.99 9.46
C GLN A 19 3.45 -1.47 8.04
N ARG A 20 3.72 -2.32 7.05
CA ARG A 20 3.56 -2.01 5.64
C ARG A 20 2.34 -2.70 5.09
N LEU A 21 1.46 -1.92 4.48
CA LEU A 21 0.29 -2.41 3.75
C LEU A 21 0.51 -2.23 2.26
N ILE A 22 0.61 -3.33 1.52
CA ILE A 22 0.75 -3.31 0.06
C ILE A 22 -0.59 -3.69 -0.56
N VAL A 23 -1.11 -2.85 -1.46
CA VAL A 23 -2.44 -3.00 -2.05
C VAL A 23 -2.33 -3.22 -3.55
N ASP A 24 -2.98 -4.26 -4.07
CA ASP A 24 -3.20 -4.42 -5.51
C ASP A 24 -4.36 -3.49 -5.96
N GLY A 25 -4.02 -2.39 -6.60
CA GLY A 25 -4.93 -1.29 -6.88
C GLY A 25 -6.10 -1.68 -7.77
N TYR A 26 -5.85 -2.30 -8.93
CA TYR A 26 -6.94 -2.64 -9.85
C TYR A 26 -7.79 -3.81 -9.33
N ASN A 27 -7.19 -4.76 -8.62
CA ASN A 27 -7.97 -5.80 -7.96
C ASN A 27 -8.97 -5.20 -6.96
N VAL A 28 -8.53 -4.21 -6.17
CA VAL A 28 -9.37 -3.52 -5.20
C VAL A 28 -10.43 -2.65 -5.86
N VAL A 29 -10.06 -1.88 -6.88
CA VAL A 29 -11.01 -1.05 -7.68
C VAL A 29 -12.14 -1.92 -8.25
N HIS A 30 -11.83 -3.12 -8.73
CA HIS A 30 -12.84 -4.07 -9.21
C HIS A 30 -13.55 -4.84 -8.08
N ALA A 31 -13.05 -4.88 -6.86
CA ALA A 31 -13.72 -5.55 -5.75
C ALA A 31 -14.81 -4.67 -5.11
N TRP A 32 -14.52 -3.39 -4.89
CA TRP A 32 -15.38 -2.49 -4.13
C TRP A 32 -16.52 -1.95 -4.98
N GLN A 33 -17.76 -2.10 -4.50
CA GLN A 33 -18.95 -1.67 -5.22
C GLN A 33 -18.99 -0.14 -5.41
N SER A 34 -18.45 0.61 -4.44
CA SER A 34 -18.31 2.06 -4.51
C SER A 34 -17.39 2.50 -5.66
N LEU A 35 -16.22 1.88 -5.79
CA LEU A 35 -15.25 2.17 -6.86
C LEU A 35 -15.72 1.68 -8.22
N LYS A 36 -16.34 0.49 -8.29
CA LYS A 36 -17.00 0.00 -9.51
C LYS A 36 -18.05 0.96 -10.04
N ARG A 37 -18.84 1.57 -9.16
CA ARG A 37 -19.83 2.58 -9.57
C ARG A 37 -19.13 3.78 -10.21
N LEU A 38 -18.05 4.27 -9.61
CA LEU A 38 -17.25 5.37 -10.15
C LEU A 38 -16.63 5.04 -11.50
N LEU A 39 -16.16 3.80 -11.70
CA LEU A 39 -15.68 3.33 -13.01
C LEU A 39 -16.74 3.48 -14.10
N THR A 40 -17.99 3.14 -13.79
CA THR A 40 -19.10 3.20 -14.75
C THR A 40 -19.63 4.62 -14.94
N THR A 41 -19.66 5.44 -13.88
CA THR A 41 -20.28 6.78 -13.93
C THR A 41 -19.31 7.92 -14.24
N ALA A 42 -18.00 7.71 -14.08
CA ALA A 42 -16.97 8.72 -14.26
C ALA A 42 -15.81 8.21 -15.12
N SER A 43 -14.73 7.70 -14.50
CA SER A 43 -13.54 7.20 -15.20
C SER A 43 -12.70 6.27 -14.33
N LEU A 44 -11.76 5.57 -14.96
CA LEU A 44 -10.75 4.76 -14.26
C LEU A 44 -9.87 5.60 -13.34
N GLU A 45 -9.50 6.80 -13.78
CA GLU A 45 -8.71 7.76 -13.02
C GLU A 45 -9.46 8.22 -11.77
N ALA A 46 -10.75 8.55 -11.89
CA ALA A 46 -11.56 8.94 -10.75
C ALA A 46 -11.66 7.83 -9.69
N ALA A 47 -11.78 6.57 -10.12
CA ALA A 47 -11.79 5.43 -9.19
C ALA A 47 -10.42 5.21 -8.51
N ARG A 48 -9.32 5.47 -9.23
CA ARG A 48 -7.94 5.41 -8.69
C ARG A 48 -7.74 6.47 -7.62
N ASP A 49 -8.09 7.71 -7.94
CA ASP A 49 -7.87 8.84 -7.04
C ASP A 49 -8.73 8.70 -5.78
N GLU A 50 -9.97 8.21 -5.93
CA GLU A 50 -10.82 7.87 -4.78
C GLU A 50 -10.23 6.73 -3.94
N LEU A 51 -9.68 5.68 -4.56
CA LEU A 51 -9.00 4.62 -3.80
C LEU A 51 -7.82 5.16 -3.00
N ILE A 52 -6.97 5.98 -3.61
CA ILE A 52 -5.79 6.59 -2.95
C ILE A 52 -6.25 7.44 -1.76
N ARG A 53 -7.26 8.30 -1.95
CA ARG A 53 -7.82 9.15 -0.90
C ARG A 53 -8.30 8.34 0.30
N ARG A 54 -9.00 7.23 0.04
CA ARG A 54 -9.52 6.36 1.12
C ARG A 54 -8.41 5.58 1.83
N LEU A 55 -7.39 5.13 1.09
CA LEU A 55 -6.22 4.49 1.66
C LEU A 55 -5.35 5.43 2.49
N SER A 56 -5.29 6.71 2.13
CA SER A 56 -4.62 7.74 2.93
C SER A 56 -5.24 7.84 4.33
N VAL A 57 -6.58 7.90 4.39
CA VAL A 57 -7.30 7.92 5.68
C VAL A 57 -6.97 6.68 6.51
N LEU A 58 -6.94 5.49 5.88
CA LEU A 58 -6.55 4.26 6.56
C LEU A 58 -5.13 4.40 7.16
N GLY A 59 -4.14 4.76 6.35
CA GLY A 59 -2.75 4.91 6.80
C GLY A 59 -2.60 5.95 7.92
N MET A 60 -3.33 7.07 7.85
CA MET A 60 -3.33 8.08 8.91
C MET A 60 -3.92 7.56 10.23
N VAL A 61 -4.97 6.74 10.18
CA VAL A 61 -5.66 6.25 11.38
C VAL A 61 -4.92 5.07 12.00
N SER A 62 -4.39 4.16 11.18
CA SER A 62 -3.68 2.96 11.65
C SER A 62 -2.19 3.16 11.89
N GLY A 63 -1.57 4.17 11.27
CA GLY A 63 -0.13 4.39 11.29
C GLY A 63 0.66 3.48 10.33
N GLU A 64 -0.02 2.73 9.45
CA GLU A 64 0.62 1.89 8.45
C GLU A 64 1.21 2.70 7.29
N GLU A 65 2.38 2.28 6.80
CA GLU A 65 2.89 2.73 5.51
C GLU A 65 2.14 2.04 4.38
N VAL A 66 1.21 2.76 3.76
CA VAL A 66 0.39 2.21 2.66
C VAL A 66 1.07 2.43 1.32
N THR A 67 1.28 1.34 0.60
CA THR A 67 1.72 1.33 -0.80
C THR A 67 0.62 0.73 -1.66
N VAL A 68 0.19 1.43 -2.72
CA VAL A 68 -0.71 0.88 -3.75
C VAL A 68 0.04 0.66 -5.04
N VAL A 69 -0.15 -0.50 -5.65
CA VAL A 69 0.48 -0.91 -6.91
C VAL A 69 -0.59 -1.00 -7.99
N PHE A 70 -0.42 -0.25 -9.08
CA PHE A 70 -1.29 -0.28 -10.26
C PHE A 70 -0.56 -0.94 -11.43
N ASP A 71 -1.21 -1.92 -12.06
CA ASP A 71 -0.66 -2.64 -13.19
C ASP A 71 -0.74 -1.85 -14.51
N ALA A 72 0.36 -1.79 -15.26
CA ALA A 72 0.48 -1.04 -16.50
C ALA A 72 -0.45 -1.50 -17.64
N HIS A 73 -1.04 -2.69 -17.57
CA HIS A 73 -2.00 -3.16 -18.59
C HIS A 73 -3.23 -2.25 -18.69
N HIS A 74 -3.54 -1.48 -17.65
CA HIS A 74 -4.71 -0.61 -17.58
C HIS A 74 -4.41 0.88 -17.79
N SER A 75 -3.15 1.29 -17.95
CA SER A 75 -2.77 2.69 -18.15
C SER A 75 -1.43 2.84 -18.88
N GLU A 76 -1.47 3.05 -20.20
CA GLU A 76 -0.26 3.26 -21.02
C GLU A 76 0.45 4.59 -20.72
N ALA A 77 -0.29 5.59 -20.22
CA ALA A 77 0.22 6.95 -19.98
C ALA A 77 1.13 7.10 -18.74
N MET A 78 1.04 6.17 -17.77
CA MET A 78 1.68 6.30 -16.45
C MET A 78 2.66 5.14 -16.14
N SER A 79 3.10 4.41 -17.16
CA SER A 79 3.99 3.27 -16.93
C SER A 79 5.33 3.73 -16.31
N ASN A 80 5.84 2.97 -15.33
CA ASN A 80 7.14 3.20 -14.69
C ASN A 80 7.29 4.46 -13.82
N SER A 81 6.21 4.93 -13.18
CA SER A 81 6.30 6.03 -12.21
C SER A 81 6.05 5.56 -10.79
N GLU A 82 6.62 6.32 -9.85
CA GLU A 82 6.37 6.20 -8.43
C GLU A 82 6.15 7.61 -7.87
N GLU A 83 5.11 7.77 -7.06
CA GLU A 83 4.77 9.05 -6.45
C GLU A 83 4.19 8.84 -5.05
N ILE A 84 4.11 9.92 -4.26
CA ILE A 84 3.45 9.92 -2.97
C ILE A 84 2.28 10.89 -3.04
N VAL A 85 1.08 10.38 -2.83
CA VAL A 85 -0.17 11.16 -2.88
C VAL A 85 -0.88 10.99 -1.55
N ASP A 86 -1.12 12.10 -0.84
CA ASP A 86 -1.75 12.12 0.48
C ASP A 86 -1.12 11.16 1.51
N GLY A 87 0.20 10.94 1.42
CA GLY A 87 0.93 10.02 2.30
C GLY A 87 0.87 8.54 1.88
N VAL A 88 0.17 8.21 0.79
CA VAL A 88 0.16 6.87 0.18
C VAL A 88 1.22 6.81 -0.91
N ARG A 89 2.04 5.76 -0.89
CA ARG A 89 3.01 5.50 -1.95
C ARG A 89 2.33 4.80 -3.12
N VAL A 90 2.30 5.44 -4.28
CA VAL A 90 1.67 4.93 -5.49
C VAL A 90 2.75 4.44 -6.45
N VAL A 91 2.65 3.20 -6.90
CA VAL A 91 3.61 2.57 -7.81
C VAL A 91 2.88 2.09 -9.06
N PHE A 92 3.27 2.57 -10.23
CA PHE A 92 2.80 2.07 -11.51
C PHE A 92 3.82 1.09 -12.08
N THR A 93 3.39 -0.12 -12.42
CA THR A 93 4.31 -1.10 -13.01
C THR A 93 4.75 -0.67 -14.41
N ARG A 94 5.74 -1.37 -14.97
CA ARG A 94 6.17 -1.18 -16.36
C ARG A 94 5.36 -2.10 -17.27
N LYS A 95 5.18 -1.74 -18.54
CA LYS A 95 4.63 -2.66 -19.54
C LYS A 95 5.45 -3.96 -19.57
N GLY A 96 4.80 -5.10 -19.40
CA GLY A 96 5.45 -6.41 -19.29
C GLY A 96 5.97 -6.79 -17.89
N HIS A 97 5.78 -5.94 -16.86
CA HIS A 97 5.99 -6.30 -15.46
C HIS A 97 4.64 -6.32 -14.73
N SER A 98 4.31 -7.46 -14.13
CA SER A 98 3.07 -7.61 -13.36
C SER A 98 3.14 -6.92 -12.00
N ALA A 99 1.97 -6.55 -11.48
CA ALA A 99 1.81 -6.15 -10.08
C ALA A 99 2.41 -7.19 -9.12
N ASP A 100 2.24 -8.47 -9.42
CA ASP A 100 2.82 -9.62 -8.71
C ASP A 100 4.32 -9.45 -8.42
N HIS A 101 5.13 -9.24 -9.46
CA HIS A 101 6.58 -9.08 -9.29
C HIS A 101 6.95 -7.85 -8.44
N SER A 102 6.15 -6.79 -8.54
CA SER A 102 6.36 -5.57 -7.76
C SER A 102 6.05 -5.80 -6.28
N ILE A 103 4.97 -6.52 -5.98
CA ILE A 103 4.56 -6.91 -4.63
C ILE A 103 5.61 -7.84 -4.02
N GLU A 104 6.06 -8.86 -4.75
CA GLU A 104 7.10 -9.79 -4.30
C GLU A 104 8.39 -9.06 -3.93
N ARG A 105 8.85 -8.14 -4.80
CA ARG A 105 10.05 -7.35 -4.54
C ARG A 105 9.89 -6.40 -3.35
N LEU A 106 8.70 -5.88 -3.09
CA LEU A 106 8.42 -5.04 -1.93
C LEU A 106 8.37 -5.87 -0.65
N ALA A 107 7.68 -7.01 -0.69
CA ALA A 107 7.58 -7.94 0.42
C ALA A 107 8.97 -8.50 0.80
N TYR A 108 9.79 -8.89 -0.17
CA TYR A 108 11.15 -9.36 0.09
C TYR A 108 12.01 -8.32 0.82
N ARG A 109 12.02 -7.07 0.33
CA ARG A 109 12.79 -5.97 0.95
C ARG A 109 12.32 -5.62 2.36
N ALA A 110 11.01 -5.67 2.57
CA ALA A 110 10.44 -5.45 3.89
C ALA A 110 10.80 -6.60 4.86
N GLY A 111 10.86 -7.84 4.36
CA GLY A 111 11.30 -9.00 5.13
C GLY A 111 12.76 -8.89 5.57
N GLU A 112 13.66 -8.41 4.70
CA GLU A 112 15.06 -8.14 5.06
C GLU A 112 15.21 -7.08 6.17
N SER A 113 14.25 -6.15 6.24
CA SER A 113 14.23 -5.07 7.24
C SER A 113 13.57 -5.49 8.56
N GLY A 114 12.91 -6.65 8.59
CA GLY A 114 12.13 -7.14 9.73
C GLY A 114 10.73 -6.52 9.86
N ASP A 115 10.26 -5.79 8.85
CA ASP A 115 8.99 -5.08 8.89
C ASP A 115 7.79 -6.04 8.78
N VAL A 116 6.66 -5.65 9.37
CA VAL A 116 5.42 -6.44 9.29
C VAL A 116 4.71 -6.11 8.00
N ILE A 117 4.64 -7.09 7.09
CA ILE A 117 4.03 -6.92 5.77
C ILE A 117 2.62 -7.47 5.78
N THR A 118 1.67 -6.67 5.31
CA THR A 118 0.33 -7.12 4.95
C THR A 118 0.09 -6.83 3.48
N VAL A 119 -0.34 -7.81 2.71
CA VAL A 119 -0.73 -7.63 1.31
C VAL A 119 -2.25 -7.72 1.19
N ALA A 120 -2.88 -6.79 0.46
CA ALA A 120 -4.28 -6.85 0.10
C ALA A 120 -4.41 -7.36 -1.34
N THR A 121 -4.76 -8.64 -1.47
CA THR A 121 -4.97 -9.29 -2.77
C THR A 121 -6.01 -10.41 -2.66
N SER A 122 -6.69 -10.67 -3.77
CA SER A 122 -7.60 -11.81 -3.90
C SER A 122 -6.97 -13.00 -4.63
N ASP A 123 -5.75 -12.85 -5.15
CA ASP A 123 -5.06 -13.91 -5.90
C ASP A 123 -4.47 -14.98 -4.95
N ARG A 124 -4.74 -16.25 -5.24
CA ARG A 124 -4.32 -17.38 -4.39
C ARG A 124 -2.81 -17.64 -4.45
N PHE A 125 -2.19 -17.46 -5.60
CA PHE A 125 -0.75 -17.63 -5.75
C PHE A 125 0.01 -16.57 -4.94
N GLN A 126 -0.40 -15.30 -5.05
CA GLN A 126 0.17 -14.23 -4.25
C GLN A 126 0.04 -14.47 -2.75
N ARG A 127 -1.09 -15.06 -2.31
CA ARG A 127 -1.28 -15.40 -0.90
C ARG A 127 -0.22 -16.36 -0.38
N ASP A 128 0.08 -17.39 -1.13
CA ASP A 128 1.03 -18.43 -0.71
C ASP A 128 2.46 -17.89 -0.70
N VAL A 129 2.82 -17.06 -1.70
CA VAL A 129 4.13 -16.39 -1.77
C VAL A 129 4.36 -15.45 -0.59
N VAL A 130 3.41 -14.55 -0.29
CA VAL A 130 3.52 -13.59 0.82
C VAL A 130 3.60 -14.29 2.17
N ARG A 131 2.80 -15.34 2.38
CA ARG A 131 2.86 -16.15 3.60
C ARG A 131 4.19 -16.89 3.74
N GLY A 132 4.74 -17.40 2.65
CA GLY A 132 6.08 -18.02 2.62
C GLY A 132 7.19 -17.05 3.05
N MET A 133 7.00 -15.75 2.84
CA MET A 133 7.91 -14.69 3.29
C MET A 133 7.62 -14.18 4.71
N GLY A 134 6.66 -14.77 5.42
CA GLY A 134 6.26 -14.35 6.78
C GLY A 134 5.30 -13.15 6.82
N GLY A 135 4.74 -12.74 5.68
CA GLY A 135 3.74 -11.67 5.59
C GLY A 135 2.31 -12.16 5.82
N ALA A 136 1.45 -11.24 6.23
CA ALA A 136 0.00 -11.44 6.31
C ALA A 136 -0.68 -11.10 4.97
N VAL A 137 -1.86 -11.68 4.73
CA VAL A 137 -2.64 -11.39 3.52
C VAL A 137 -4.11 -11.22 3.86
N ILE A 138 -4.66 -10.09 3.45
CA ILE A 138 -6.07 -9.73 3.60
C ILE A 138 -6.75 -9.71 2.24
N SER A 139 -8.06 -9.99 2.22
CA SER A 139 -8.84 -9.86 0.99
C SER A 139 -9.18 -8.40 0.67
N SER A 140 -9.50 -8.10 -0.59
CA SER A 140 -9.94 -6.76 -0.99
C SER A 140 -11.18 -6.30 -0.22
N LEU A 141 -12.12 -7.20 0.10
CA LEU A 141 -13.30 -6.87 0.90
C LEU A 141 -12.98 -6.60 2.37
N GLU A 142 -11.98 -7.29 2.92
CA GLU A 142 -11.52 -7.04 4.29
C GLU A 142 -10.81 -5.68 4.39
N LEU A 143 -10.02 -5.33 3.36
CA LEU A 143 -9.46 -3.98 3.24
C LEU A 143 -10.57 -2.92 3.19
N GLU A 144 -11.67 -3.17 2.46
CA GLU A 144 -12.81 -2.23 2.40
C GLU A 144 -13.37 -1.95 3.80
N ARG A 145 -13.55 -3.00 4.61
CA ARG A 145 -14.05 -2.87 5.98
C ARG A 145 -13.11 -2.05 6.84
N ARG A 146 -11.80 -2.34 6.81
CA ARG A 146 -10.78 -1.59 7.55
C ARG A 146 -10.79 -0.10 7.20
N VAL A 147 -10.95 0.21 5.91
CA VAL A 147 -11.03 1.59 5.41
C VAL A 147 -12.29 2.28 5.92
N ILE A 148 -13.46 1.63 5.84
CA ILE A 148 -14.71 2.18 6.36
C ILE A 148 -14.61 2.45 7.86
N ASP A 149 -14.03 1.53 8.63
CA ASP A 149 -13.84 1.69 10.07
C ASP A 149 -12.90 2.87 10.39
N ALA A 150 -11.82 3.02 9.61
CA ALA A 150 -10.91 4.16 9.71
C ALA A 150 -11.59 5.50 9.38
N GLU A 151 -12.40 5.55 8.33
CA GLU A 151 -13.17 6.74 7.93
C GLU A 151 -14.17 7.16 9.03
N GLN A 152 -14.85 6.19 9.66
CA GLN A 152 -15.76 6.44 10.77
C GLN A 152 -15.01 6.96 12.01
N GLU A 153 -13.86 6.36 12.34
CA GLU A 153 -13.03 6.79 13.46
C GLU A 153 -12.50 8.21 13.25
N MET A 154 -11.97 8.52 12.06
CA MET A 154 -11.54 9.87 11.70
C MET A 154 -12.68 10.87 11.84
N SER A 155 -13.88 10.52 11.34
CA SER A 155 -15.07 11.39 11.44
C SER A 155 -15.46 11.66 12.91
N ARG A 156 -15.36 10.65 13.78
CA ARG A 156 -15.61 10.81 15.22
C ARG A 156 -14.57 11.70 15.89
N ARG A 157 -13.29 11.59 15.49
CA ARG A 157 -12.20 12.44 16.00
C ARG A 157 -12.43 13.90 15.62
N VAL A 158 -12.75 14.18 14.34
CA VAL A 158 -13.01 15.54 13.86
C VAL A 158 -14.18 16.19 14.60
N ARG A 159 -15.30 15.47 14.78
CA ARG A 159 -16.47 15.98 15.54
C ARG A 159 -16.19 16.28 17.01
N ARG A 160 -15.16 15.68 17.61
CA ARG A 160 -14.79 15.91 19.02
C ARG A 160 -14.06 17.24 19.23
N TYR A 161 -13.47 17.79 18.18
CA TYR A 161 -12.74 19.06 18.20
C TYR A 161 -13.55 20.24 17.62
N GLN A 162 -14.81 20.00 17.27
CA GLN A 162 -15.79 21.03 16.86
C GLN A 162 -16.73 21.30 18.03
#